data_AF-A0A9Q1ISK5-F1
#
_entry.id   AF-A0A9Q1ISK5-F1
#
_cell.length_a   1.000
_cell.length_b   1.000
_cell.length_c   1.000
_cell.angle_alpha   90.00
_cell.angle_beta   90.00
_cell.angle_gamma   90.00
#
_symmetry.space_group_name_H-M   'P 1'
#
loop_
_entity.id
_entity.type
_entity.pdbx_description
1 polymer ?
#
loop_
_entity_poly.entity_id
_entity_poly.type
_entity_poly.pdbx_seq_one_letter_code
_entity_poly.pdbx_strand_id
1 'polypeptide(L)'
;MNEEKENQSLQDRLHTSQQGLAATKQELDRLERHSLELDSHLLDTQIKAQGLQTRERAFREEVAMLLGGQHATEPPTEEDLQEQLKEMCNREKSSKVTLLDIQAKTSQMSEKLAEQEQLHQGALQRAQLAEQHGLELGGMLRGLEAELLSGEVLQDGLRHNRQHYECFLEQLSEKMKLGRVTPDLGYDMRLEAILSRAEQLVKQEGAALVESRTLAHTLQRKLKAQKERLESKELHTDLLRRKVAQLEEEKRARSDLAVERDDAHLATRTLQKKTERLQKELDSLRHSNMELKAQLADTHGLKIKFMEQTQTITEQSKNLGELEKGKERAEKRLTAAKTEFQTKVHRAIVDQHQAQVLLESHSSELRTLRQTVAELSKTERQLANFRKVVSELLGLDVCTLAVPDYEIIKHLECLLHPYHHYYPHHHSSDAPCVYPPQQHHQEDLTAGSATVENDPITGLKALPSPSEASL
;
A
#
# COMPACT_ATOMS: atom_id res chain seq x y z
N MET A 1 64.53 -280.30 22.07
CA MET A 1 65.11 -278.94 22.11
C MET A 1 65.26 -278.40 20.70
N ASN A 2 64.31 -277.58 20.24
CA ASN A 2 64.58 -276.41 19.38
C ASN A 2 63.33 -275.54 19.21
N GLU A 3 62.18 -276.18 18.97
CA GLU A 3 60.95 -275.54 18.47
C GLU A 3 60.31 -274.51 19.43
N GLU A 4 60.43 -274.70 20.75
CA GLU A 4 59.86 -273.78 21.75
C GLU A 4 60.51 -272.39 21.74
N LYS A 5 61.80 -272.28 21.37
CA LYS A 5 62.51 -270.98 21.36
C LYS A 5 62.16 -270.10 20.17
N GLU A 6 61.72 -270.69 19.06
CA GLU A 6 61.38 -269.96 17.84
C GLU A 6 59.99 -269.33 17.90
N ASN A 7 59.04 -270.03 18.54
CA ASN A 7 57.66 -269.57 18.71
C ASN A 7 57.57 -268.29 19.57
N GLN A 8 58.37 -268.22 20.65
CA GLN A 8 58.47 -267.02 21.52
C GLN A 8 58.87 -265.77 20.71
N SER A 9 59.85 -265.89 19.81
CA SER A 9 60.39 -264.76 19.02
C SER A 9 59.38 -264.17 18.03
N LEU A 10 58.44 -264.98 17.54
CA LEU A 10 57.40 -264.51 16.62
C LEU A 10 56.30 -263.69 17.32
N GLN A 11 56.01 -263.95 18.60
CA GLN A 11 55.06 -263.15 19.38
C GLN A 11 55.57 -261.72 19.62
N ASP A 12 56.84 -261.56 20.00
CA ASP A 12 57.46 -260.24 20.23
C ASP A 12 57.47 -259.38 18.95
N ARG A 13 57.71 -260.01 17.79
CA ARG A 13 57.65 -259.36 16.47
C ARG A 13 56.24 -258.94 16.07
N LEU A 14 55.21 -259.68 16.48
CA LEU A 14 53.82 -259.28 16.25
C LEU A 14 53.43 -258.07 17.10
N HIS A 15 53.81 -258.06 18.38
CA HIS A 15 53.45 -256.98 19.30
C HIS A 15 54.13 -255.65 18.93
N THR A 16 55.42 -255.69 18.58
CA THR A 16 56.15 -254.51 18.08
C THR A 16 55.56 -253.97 16.77
N SER A 17 55.13 -254.85 15.85
CA SER A 17 54.44 -254.44 14.62
C SER A 17 53.08 -253.76 14.89
N GLN A 18 52.34 -254.20 15.91
CA GLN A 18 51.07 -253.59 16.31
C GLN A 18 51.27 -252.19 16.94
N GLN A 19 52.30 -252.01 17.76
CA GLN A 19 52.62 -250.70 18.34
C GLN A 19 53.01 -249.67 17.26
N GLY A 20 53.82 -250.07 16.27
CA GLY A 20 54.20 -249.19 15.16
C GLY A 20 53.00 -248.70 14.34
N LEU A 21 52.04 -249.58 14.05
CA LEU A 21 50.85 -249.23 13.26
C LEU A 21 49.90 -248.28 14.01
N ALA A 22 49.85 -248.36 15.35
CA ALA A 22 49.09 -247.41 16.17
C ALA A 22 49.67 -245.99 16.10
N ALA A 23 51.01 -245.85 16.18
CA ALA A 23 51.68 -244.55 16.06
C ALA A 23 51.40 -243.88 14.71
N THR A 24 51.51 -244.63 13.60
CA THR A 24 51.25 -244.08 12.25
C THR A 24 49.82 -243.59 12.04
N LYS A 25 48.82 -244.14 12.74
CA LYS A 25 47.45 -243.61 12.71
C LYS A 25 47.34 -242.28 13.44
N GLN A 26 47.89 -242.19 14.65
CA GLN A 26 47.81 -240.97 15.46
C GLN A 26 48.49 -239.76 14.79
N GLU A 27 49.52 -240.01 13.98
CA GLU A 27 50.21 -239.00 13.18
C GLU A 27 49.43 -238.59 11.92
N LEU A 28 48.72 -239.53 11.27
CA LEU A 28 47.79 -239.22 10.17
C LEU A 28 46.61 -238.36 10.64
N ASP A 29 45.96 -238.75 11.74
CA ASP A 29 44.84 -238.00 12.34
C ASP A 29 45.25 -236.56 12.71
N ARG A 30 46.54 -236.34 13.03
CA ARG A 30 47.11 -235.02 13.34
C ARG A 30 47.29 -234.18 12.07
N LEU A 31 47.79 -234.77 10.99
CA LEU A 31 47.95 -234.08 9.70
C LEU A 31 46.59 -233.70 9.09
N GLU A 32 45.60 -234.59 9.17
CA GLU A 32 44.26 -234.35 8.61
C GLU A 32 43.55 -233.18 9.30
N ARG A 33 43.65 -233.09 10.65
CA ARG A 33 43.19 -231.90 11.41
C ARG A 33 43.88 -230.61 10.99
N HIS A 34 45.21 -230.63 10.81
CA HIS A 34 45.99 -229.46 10.39
C HIS A 34 45.66 -229.03 8.94
N SER A 35 45.20 -229.94 8.07
CA SER A 35 44.71 -229.59 6.73
C SER A 35 43.38 -228.82 6.81
N LEU A 36 42.43 -229.33 7.60
CA LEU A 36 41.12 -228.70 7.80
C LEU A 36 41.23 -227.32 8.46
N GLU A 37 42.19 -227.13 9.36
CA GLU A 37 42.52 -225.82 9.94
C GLU A 37 43.03 -224.83 8.87
N LEU A 38 43.85 -225.27 7.91
CA LEU A 38 44.31 -224.42 6.80
C LEU A 38 43.17 -224.03 5.83
N ASP A 39 42.36 -225.00 5.41
CA ASP A 39 41.24 -224.74 4.49
C ASP A 39 40.20 -223.80 5.11
N SER A 40 39.93 -223.97 6.40
CA SER A 40 39.10 -223.05 7.18
C SER A 40 39.69 -221.65 7.21
N HIS A 41 40.98 -221.49 7.52
CA HIS A 41 41.66 -220.21 7.48
C HIS A 41 41.63 -219.54 6.10
N LEU A 42 41.82 -220.30 5.01
CA LEU A 42 41.82 -219.76 3.66
C LEU A 42 40.44 -219.18 3.29
N LEU A 43 39.36 -219.94 3.50
CA LEU A 43 37.99 -219.48 3.29
C LEU A 43 37.68 -218.22 4.12
N ASP A 44 38.11 -218.21 5.38
CA ASP A 44 37.90 -217.11 6.32
C ASP A 44 38.66 -215.83 5.88
N THR A 45 39.85 -215.95 5.27
CA THR A 45 40.55 -214.81 4.65
C THR A 45 39.88 -214.34 3.36
N GLN A 46 39.32 -215.23 2.55
CA GLN A 46 38.67 -214.86 1.28
C GLN A 46 37.34 -214.11 1.50
N ILE A 47 36.54 -214.52 2.50
CA ILE A 47 35.32 -213.79 2.91
C ILE A 47 35.68 -212.39 3.43
N LYS A 48 36.75 -212.28 4.24
CA LYS A 48 37.24 -210.98 4.73
C LYS A 48 37.71 -210.07 3.59
N ALA A 49 38.41 -210.62 2.58
CA ALA A 49 38.84 -209.87 1.40
C ALA A 49 37.64 -209.33 0.58
N GLN A 50 36.60 -210.15 0.35
CA GLN A 50 35.38 -209.73 -0.35
C GLN A 50 34.59 -208.67 0.44
N GLY A 51 34.51 -208.81 1.76
CA GLY A 51 33.89 -207.81 2.65
C GLY A 51 34.61 -206.46 2.62
N LEU A 52 35.95 -206.48 2.63
CA LEU A 52 36.79 -205.28 2.48
C LEU A 52 36.58 -204.62 1.10
N GLN A 53 36.66 -205.39 0.01
CA GLN A 53 36.47 -204.88 -1.35
C GLN A 53 35.08 -204.25 -1.58
N THR A 54 34.04 -204.83 -0.97
CA THR A 54 32.67 -204.28 -1.05
C THR A 54 32.56 -202.96 -0.29
N ARG A 55 33.19 -202.86 0.88
CA ARG A 55 33.22 -201.63 1.69
C ARG A 55 34.06 -200.52 1.04
N GLU A 56 35.16 -200.89 0.40
CA GLU A 56 36.04 -199.99 -0.37
C GLU A 56 35.29 -199.36 -1.55
N ARG A 57 34.51 -200.16 -2.31
CA ARG A 57 33.66 -199.64 -3.39
C ARG A 57 32.61 -198.66 -2.89
N ALA A 58 31.86 -199.02 -1.83
CA ALA A 58 30.83 -198.15 -1.27
C ALA A 58 31.41 -196.80 -0.77
N PHE A 59 32.61 -196.81 -0.19
CA PHE A 59 33.32 -195.60 0.20
C PHE A 59 33.70 -194.72 -1.01
N ARG A 60 34.17 -195.32 -2.12
CA ARG A 60 34.45 -194.59 -3.37
C ARG A 60 33.19 -193.95 -3.97
N GLU A 61 32.04 -194.63 -3.91
CA GLU A 61 30.75 -194.11 -4.38
C GLU A 61 30.24 -192.94 -3.49
N GLU A 62 30.40 -193.02 -2.17
CA GLU A 62 30.03 -191.95 -1.23
C GLU A 62 30.91 -190.69 -1.40
N VAL A 63 32.21 -190.88 -1.65
CA VAL A 63 33.14 -189.77 -1.99
C VAL A 63 32.78 -189.14 -3.34
N ALA A 64 32.42 -189.93 -4.36
CA ALA A 64 31.99 -189.41 -5.65
C ALA A 64 30.77 -188.48 -5.55
N MET A 65 29.79 -188.86 -4.73
CA MET A 65 28.59 -188.05 -4.43
C MET A 65 28.95 -186.71 -3.77
N LEU A 66 29.85 -186.72 -2.78
CA LEU A 66 30.30 -185.51 -2.08
C LEU A 66 31.11 -184.56 -2.98
N LEU A 67 31.77 -185.08 -4.03
CA LEU A 67 32.48 -184.30 -5.05
C LEU A 67 31.57 -183.86 -6.22
N GLY A 68 30.31 -184.26 -6.23
CA GLY A 68 29.34 -183.92 -7.28
C GLY A 68 29.49 -184.70 -8.59
N GLY A 69 30.21 -185.83 -8.56
CA GLY A 69 30.42 -186.69 -9.73
C GLY A 69 29.12 -187.37 -10.18
N GLN A 70 28.63 -187.04 -11.38
CA GLN A 70 27.43 -187.65 -11.96
C GLN A 70 27.75 -189.01 -12.61
N HIS A 71 26.98 -190.03 -12.21
CA HIS A 71 27.02 -191.45 -12.62
C HIS A 71 27.87 -191.81 -13.86
N ALA A 72 29.16 -192.13 -13.65
CA ALA A 72 29.92 -192.96 -14.57
C ALA A 72 29.39 -194.41 -14.53
N THR A 73 29.43 -195.12 -15.66
CA THR A 73 28.94 -196.51 -15.76
C THR A 73 29.95 -197.54 -15.20
N GLU A 74 31.19 -197.11 -14.98
CA GLU A 74 32.23 -197.88 -14.28
C GLU A 74 32.50 -197.21 -12.91
N PRO A 75 32.75 -197.99 -11.84
CA PRO A 75 32.94 -197.43 -10.50
C PRO A 75 34.25 -196.62 -10.46
N PRO A 76 34.20 -195.33 -10.09
CA PRO A 76 35.33 -194.40 -10.27
C PRO A 76 36.58 -194.91 -9.55
N THR A 77 37.71 -194.88 -10.25
CA THR A 77 39.00 -195.30 -9.74
C THR A 77 39.43 -194.38 -8.59
N GLU A 78 40.28 -194.84 -7.69
CA GLU A 78 40.81 -193.97 -6.62
C GLU A 78 41.48 -192.71 -7.20
N GLU A 79 42.17 -192.88 -8.34
CA GLU A 79 42.85 -191.83 -9.08
C GLU A 79 41.89 -190.72 -9.56
N ASP A 80 40.71 -191.08 -10.09
CA ASP A 80 39.68 -190.14 -10.57
C ASP A 80 39.13 -189.27 -9.42
N LEU A 81 38.84 -189.90 -8.28
CA LEU A 81 38.33 -189.21 -7.09
C LEU A 81 39.40 -188.31 -6.47
N GLN A 82 40.65 -188.77 -6.44
CA GLN A 82 41.76 -187.92 -6.04
C GLN A 82 41.93 -186.73 -6.99
N GLU A 83 41.74 -186.88 -8.31
CA GLU A 83 41.84 -185.78 -9.27
C GLU A 83 40.69 -184.78 -9.12
N GLN A 84 39.43 -185.23 -8.98
CA GLN A 84 38.30 -184.33 -8.70
C GLN A 84 38.47 -183.57 -7.37
N LEU A 85 38.95 -184.24 -6.32
CA LEU A 85 39.24 -183.59 -5.03
C LEU A 85 40.41 -182.60 -5.13
N LYS A 86 41.46 -182.90 -5.90
CA LYS A 86 42.54 -181.95 -6.24
C LYS A 86 41.97 -180.75 -7.01
N GLU A 87 41.09 -180.96 -7.99
CA GLU A 87 40.51 -179.88 -8.80
C GLU A 87 39.58 -179.00 -7.98
N MET A 88 38.67 -179.56 -7.18
CA MET A 88 37.83 -178.79 -6.25
C MET A 88 38.66 -177.96 -5.27
N CYS A 89 39.70 -178.56 -4.67
CA CYS A 89 40.60 -177.86 -3.76
C CYS A 89 41.40 -176.75 -4.47
N ASN A 90 41.71 -176.90 -5.76
CA ASN A 90 42.35 -175.86 -6.57
C ASN A 90 41.38 -174.75 -6.99
N ARG A 91 40.13 -175.10 -7.34
CA ARG A 91 39.03 -174.15 -7.59
C ARG A 91 38.75 -173.32 -6.33
N GLU A 92 38.69 -173.94 -5.15
CA GLU A 92 38.54 -173.25 -3.85
C GLU A 92 39.71 -172.28 -3.60
N LYS A 93 40.96 -172.72 -3.77
CA LYS A 93 42.14 -171.84 -3.65
C LYS A 93 42.06 -170.64 -4.59
N SER A 94 41.69 -170.86 -5.86
CA SER A 94 41.55 -169.77 -6.84
C SER A 94 40.41 -168.81 -6.48
N SER A 95 39.26 -169.33 -6.04
CA SER A 95 38.13 -168.54 -5.56
C SER A 95 38.52 -167.69 -4.35
N LYS A 96 39.20 -168.28 -3.37
CA LYS A 96 39.74 -167.58 -2.19
C LYS A 96 40.74 -166.48 -2.56
N VAL A 97 41.61 -166.70 -3.54
CA VAL A 97 42.49 -165.66 -4.09
C VAL A 97 41.68 -164.53 -4.73
N THR A 98 40.66 -164.83 -5.55
CA THR A 98 39.81 -163.78 -6.14
C THR A 98 38.96 -163.03 -5.12
N LEU A 99 38.49 -163.68 -4.06
CA LEU A 99 37.77 -163.03 -2.96
C LEU A 99 38.69 -162.10 -2.17
N LEU A 100 39.94 -162.49 -1.91
CA LEU A 100 40.94 -161.62 -1.26
C LEU A 100 41.32 -160.43 -2.14
N ASP A 101 41.44 -160.60 -3.46
CA ASP A 101 41.66 -159.52 -4.44
C ASP A 101 40.46 -158.55 -4.50
N ILE A 102 39.22 -159.06 -4.55
CA ILE A 102 38.00 -158.24 -4.50
C ILE A 102 37.87 -157.53 -3.15
N GLN A 103 38.19 -158.19 -2.04
CA GLN A 103 38.19 -157.59 -0.70
C GLN A 103 39.23 -156.46 -0.61
N ALA A 104 40.47 -156.70 -1.06
CA ALA A 104 41.52 -155.68 -1.10
C ALA A 104 41.14 -154.48 -1.98
N LYS A 105 40.54 -154.71 -3.16
CA LYS A 105 39.99 -153.66 -4.03
C LYS A 105 38.84 -152.90 -3.37
N THR A 106 37.96 -153.58 -2.64
CA THR A 106 36.85 -152.96 -1.90
C THR A 106 37.38 -152.06 -0.79
N SER A 107 38.35 -152.55 0.01
CA SER A 107 39.04 -151.73 1.01
C SER A 107 39.72 -150.51 0.39
N GLN A 108 40.51 -150.70 -0.67
CA GLN A 108 41.20 -149.60 -1.37
C GLN A 108 40.22 -148.55 -1.95
N MET A 109 39.06 -148.98 -2.46
CA MET A 109 38.03 -148.06 -2.96
C MET A 109 37.30 -147.33 -1.82
N SER A 110 37.10 -147.98 -0.66
CA SER A 110 36.53 -147.32 0.52
C SER A 110 37.48 -146.31 1.16
N GLU A 111 38.78 -146.60 1.16
CA GLU A 111 39.85 -145.70 1.61
C GLU A 111 39.90 -144.44 0.72
N LYS A 112 39.98 -144.62 -0.61
CA LYS A 112 39.92 -143.52 -1.59
C LYS A 112 38.64 -142.69 -1.52
N LEU A 113 37.50 -143.33 -1.18
CA LEU A 113 36.24 -142.60 -0.99
C LEU A 113 36.30 -141.73 0.26
N ALA A 114 36.82 -142.24 1.38
CA ALA A 114 37.00 -141.46 2.61
C ALA A 114 38.01 -140.29 2.42
N GLU A 115 39.12 -140.53 1.72
CA GLU A 115 40.06 -139.47 1.31
C GLU A 115 39.35 -138.39 0.49
N GLN A 116 38.56 -138.78 -0.51
CA GLN A 116 37.84 -137.87 -1.39
C GLN A 116 36.73 -137.09 -0.66
N GLU A 117 36.02 -137.72 0.27
CA GLU A 117 35.04 -137.06 1.14
C GLU A 117 35.71 -136.04 2.06
N GLN A 118 36.84 -136.37 2.69
CA GLN A 118 37.60 -135.44 3.52
C GLN A 118 38.13 -134.25 2.70
N LEU A 119 38.64 -134.49 1.49
CA LEU A 119 39.08 -133.45 0.57
C LEU A 119 37.91 -132.55 0.12
N HIS A 120 36.73 -133.13 -0.14
CA HIS A 120 35.54 -132.39 -0.51
C HIS A 120 35.00 -131.53 0.64
N GLN A 121 34.91 -132.07 1.86
CA GLN A 121 34.52 -131.32 3.05
C GLN A 121 35.48 -130.16 3.33
N GLY A 122 36.79 -130.40 3.23
CA GLY A 122 37.81 -129.35 3.36
C GLY A 122 37.75 -128.30 2.24
N ALA A 123 37.35 -128.68 1.02
CA ALA A 123 37.11 -127.73 -0.07
C ALA A 123 35.84 -126.88 0.17
N LEU A 124 34.76 -127.49 0.64
CA LEU A 124 33.50 -126.82 0.97
C LEU A 124 33.69 -125.79 2.11
N GLN A 125 34.40 -126.16 3.17
CA GLN A 125 34.74 -125.24 4.27
C GLN A 125 35.57 -124.04 3.78
N ARG A 126 36.57 -124.27 2.91
CA ARG A 126 37.35 -123.19 2.29
C ARG A 126 36.49 -122.30 1.40
N ALA A 127 35.53 -122.86 0.65
CA ALA A 127 34.60 -122.09 -0.17
C ALA A 127 33.68 -121.21 0.70
N GLN A 128 33.09 -121.77 1.76
CA GLN A 128 32.23 -121.04 2.70
C GLN A 128 32.96 -119.87 3.39
N LEU A 129 34.21 -120.07 3.80
CA LEU A 129 35.05 -119.00 4.36
C LEU A 129 35.38 -117.93 3.31
N ALA A 130 35.64 -118.31 2.06
CA ALA A 130 35.86 -117.35 0.96
C ALA A 130 34.59 -116.56 0.60
N GLU A 131 33.42 -117.18 0.65
CA GLU A 131 32.12 -116.52 0.48
C GLU A 131 31.84 -115.53 1.62
N GLN A 132 32.11 -115.91 2.88
CA GLN A 132 31.98 -115.03 4.04
C GLN A 132 32.89 -113.79 3.92
N HIS A 133 34.18 -113.98 3.67
CA HIS A 133 35.10 -112.86 3.43
C HIS A 133 34.68 -112.02 2.21
N GLY A 134 34.12 -112.63 1.16
CA GLY A 134 33.59 -111.92 -0.01
C GLY A 134 32.38 -111.03 0.31
N LEU A 135 31.48 -111.50 1.19
CA LEU A 135 30.34 -110.73 1.68
C LEU A 135 30.79 -109.58 2.60
N GLU A 136 31.78 -109.80 3.46
CA GLU A 136 32.38 -108.77 4.32
C GLU A 136 33.09 -107.69 3.52
N LEU A 137 33.97 -108.07 2.59
CA LEU A 137 34.66 -107.16 1.66
C LEU A 137 33.66 -106.37 0.81
N GLY A 138 32.63 -107.03 0.26
CA GLY A 138 31.56 -106.37 -0.48
C GLY A 138 30.69 -105.45 0.39
N GLY A 139 30.58 -105.72 1.69
CA GLY A 139 29.94 -104.84 2.67
C GLY A 139 30.75 -103.56 2.91
N MET A 140 32.05 -103.71 3.21
CA MET A 140 32.97 -102.58 3.41
C MET A 140 33.11 -101.72 2.16
N LEU A 141 33.21 -102.34 0.97
CA LEU A 141 33.30 -101.63 -0.31
C LEU A 141 32.07 -100.75 -0.56
N ARG A 142 30.85 -101.27 -0.36
CA ARG A 142 29.62 -100.46 -0.46
C ARG A 142 29.53 -99.33 0.57
N GLY A 143 30.11 -99.53 1.76
CA GLY A 143 30.23 -98.48 2.77
C GLY A 143 31.13 -97.33 2.27
N LEU A 144 32.32 -97.66 1.78
CA LEU A 144 33.28 -96.69 1.23
C LEU A 144 32.75 -95.99 -0.03
N GLU A 145 32.01 -96.69 -0.90
CA GLU A 145 31.31 -96.09 -2.04
C GLU A 145 30.26 -95.05 -1.59
N ALA A 146 29.45 -95.37 -0.57
CA ALA A 146 28.46 -94.44 -0.02
C ALA A 146 29.10 -93.23 0.68
N GLU A 147 30.19 -93.44 1.42
CA GLU A 147 30.97 -92.36 2.02
C GLU A 147 31.58 -91.44 0.94
N LEU A 148 32.19 -92.01 -0.10
CA LEU A 148 32.75 -91.26 -1.23
C LEU A 148 31.68 -90.40 -1.92
N LEU A 149 30.55 -90.99 -2.30
CA LEU A 149 29.44 -90.27 -2.93
C LEU A 149 28.89 -89.15 -2.03
N SER A 150 28.81 -89.36 -0.71
CA SER A 150 28.40 -88.32 0.23
C SER A 150 29.43 -87.17 0.30
N GLY A 151 30.72 -87.50 0.19
CA GLY A 151 31.82 -86.55 0.14
C GLY A 151 31.86 -85.74 -1.16
N GLU A 152 31.52 -86.35 -2.31
CA GLU A 152 31.39 -85.66 -3.60
C GLU A 152 30.24 -84.65 -3.57
N VAL A 153 29.05 -85.04 -3.09
CA VAL A 153 27.90 -84.13 -2.95
C VAL A 153 28.22 -82.96 -2.00
N LEU A 154 28.94 -83.21 -0.90
CA LEU A 154 29.40 -82.15 0.00
C LEU A 154 30.42 -81.22 -0.67
N GLN A 155 31.38 -81.77 -1.44
CA GLN A 155 32.35 -80.98 -2.18
C GLN A 155 31.68 -80.09 -3.25
N ASP A 156 30.69 -80.60 -3.99
CA ASP A 156 29.98 -79.80 -4.98
C ASP A 156 29.07 -78.73 -4.35
N GLY A 157 28.46 -79.02 -3.20
CA GLY A 157 27.80 -77.99 -2.38
C GLY A 157 28.76 -76.88 -1.93
N LEU A 158 29.97 -77.24 -1.49
CA LEU A 158 31.01 -76.28 -1.13
C LEU A 158 31.54 -75.49 -2.33
N ARG A 159 31.74 -76.14 -3.50
CA ARG A 159 32.13 -75.49 -4.76
C ARG A 159 31.07 -74.50 -5.24
N HIS A 160 29.79 -74.87 -5.17
CA HIS A 160 28.69 -73.98 -5.55
C HIS A 160 28.61 -72.75 -4.64
N ASN A 161 28.65 -72.94 -3.32
CA ASN A 161 28.70 -71.84 -2.35
C ASN A 161 29.92 -70.95 -2.61
N ARG A 162 31.09 -71.55 -2.86
CA ARG A 162 32.34 -70.84 -3.19
C ARG A 162 32.16 -69.93 -4.42
N GLN A 163 31.58 -70.44 -5.51
CA GLN A 163 31.32 -69.67 -6.74
C GLN A 163 30.30 -68.56 -6.53
N HIS A 164 29.26 -68.81 -5.73
CA HIS A 164 28.29 -67.78 -5.35
C HIS A 164 28.94 -66.62 -4.59
N TYR A 165 29.89 -66.92 -3.68
CA TYR A 165 30.66 -65.88 -2.99
C TYR A 165 31.66 -65.14 -3.91
N GLU A 166 32.29 -65.81 -4.89
CA GLU A 166 33.11 -65.13 -5.92
C GLU A 166 32.26 -64.11 -6.69
N CYS A 167 31.12 -64.54 -7.23
CA CYS A 167 30.22 -63.67 -7.99
C CYS A 167 29.67 -62.51 -7.15
N PHE A 168 29.32 -62.74 -5.87
CA PHE A 168 28.86 -61.69 -4.96
C PHE A 168 29.96 -60.64 -4.70
N LEU A 169 31.19 -61.09 -4.42
CA LEU A 169 32.32 -60.18 -4.17
C LEU A 169 32.72 -59.41 -5.42
N GLU A 170 32.56 -59.98 -6.62
CA GLU A 170 32.81 -59.28 -7.88
C GLU A 170 31.76 -58.19 -8.16
N GLN A 171 30.47 -58.49 -7.97
CA GLN A 171 29.41 -57.48 -8.04
C GLN A 171 29.63 -56.35 -7.02
N LEU A 172 29.98 -56.69 -5.78
CA LEU A 172 30.25 -55.70 -4.73
C LEU A 172 31.52 -54.87 -5.04
N SER A 173 32.56 -55.50 -5.58
CA SER A 173 33.75 -54.81 -6.09
C SER A 173 33.42 -53.83 -7.21
N GLU A 174 32.55 -54.20 -8.15
CA GLU A 174 32.08 -53.34 -9.23
C GLU A 174 31.33 -52.11 -8.66
N LYS A 175 30.37 -52.31 -7.75
CA LYS A 175 29.61 -51.20 -7.13
C LYS A 175 30.52 -50.26 -6.32
N MET A 176 31.51 -50.80 -5.61
CA MET A 176 32.54 -50.03 -4.88
C MET A 176 33.58 -49.35 -5.81
N LYS A 177 33.54 -49.65 -7.12
CA LYS A 177 34.45 -49.19 -8.18
C LYS A 177 35.90 -49.67 -8.03
N LEU A 178 36.06 -50.89 -7.52
CA LEU A 178 37.34 -51.57 -7.27
C LEU A 178 37.82 -52.50 -8.40
N GLY A 179 37.03 -52.69 -9.47
CA GLY A 179 37.27 -53.69 -10.53
C GLY A 179 38.56 -53.60 -11.35
N ARG A 180 39.48 -52.66 -11.05
CA ARG A 180 40.87 -52.63 -11.55
C ARG A 180 41.90 -53.26 -10.61
N VAL A 181 41.51 -53.54 -9.37
CA VAL A 181 42.36 -54.01 -8.27
C VAL A 181 41.93 -55.38 -7.78
N THR A 182 40.63 -55.68 -7.85
CA THR A 182 40.08 -56.94 -7.32
C THR A 182 40.22 -58.21 -8.19
N PRO A 183 40.38 -58.21 -9.53
CA PRO A 183 40.39 -59.48 -10.27
C PRO A 183 41.56 -60.38 -9.86
N ASP A 184 42.76 -59.81 -9.65
CA ASP A 184 43.98 -60.54 -9.30
C ASP A 184 44.11 -60.87 -7.79
N LEU A 185 43.16 -60.41 -6.95
CA LEU A 185 43.19 -60.62 -5.51
C LEU A 185 42.42 -61.87 -5.09
N GLY A 186 42.94 -62.57 -4.08
CA GLY A 186 42.21 -63.61 -3.34
C GLY A 186 41.10 -63.02 -2.45
N TYR A 187 40.19 -63.89 -1.98
CA TYR A 187 38.99 -63.52 -1.20
C TYR A 187 39.22 -62.52 -0.09
N ASP A 188 40.15 -62.80 0.81
CA ASP A 188 40.35 -62.02 2.03
C ASP A 188 40.83 -60.61 1.68
N MET A 189 41.72 -60.50 0.69
CA MET A 189 42.19 -59.22 0.16
C MET A 189 41.10 -58.48 -0.64
N ARG A 190 40.21 -59.18 -1.37
CA ARG A 190 39.02 -58.55 -1.99
C ARG A 190 38.10 -57.98 -0.90
N LEU A 191 37.89 -58.71 0.20
CA LEU A 191 37.06 -58.29 1.32
C LEU A 191 37.66 -57.09 2.08
N GLU A 192 38.95 -57.13 2.41
CA GLU A 192 39.68 -56.00 3.02
C GLU A 192 39.66 -54.75 2.14
N ALA A 193 39.83 -54.91 0.82
CA ALA A 193 39.74 -53.80 -0.13
C ALA A 193 38.32 -53.20 -0.18
N ILE A 194 37.26 -54.04 -0.16
CA ILE A 194 35.86 -53.61 -0.09
C ILE A 194 35.57 -52.86 1.21
N LEU A 195 36.03 -53.37 2.36
CA LEU A 195 35.85 -52.74 3.67
C LEU A 195 36.58 -51.39 3.75
N SER A 196 37.86 -51.36 3.35
CA SER A 196 38.67 -50.13 3.29
C SER A 196 38.03 -49.07 2.37
N ARG A 197 37.43 -49.51 1.25
CA ARG A 197 36.73 -48.63 0.31
C ARG A 197 35.40 -48.12 0.87
N ALA A 198 34.65 -48.95 1.58
CA ALA A 198 33.43 -48.53 2.27
C ALA A 198 33.73 -47.48 3.36
N GLU A 199 34.75 -47.71 4.18
CA GLU A 199 35.23 -46.70 5.14
C GLU A 199 35.65 -45.39 4.47
N GLN A 200 36.39 -45.48 3.36
CA GLN A 200 36.82 -44.30 2.60
C GLN A 200 35.61 -43.50 2.10
N LEU A 201 34.59 -44.17 1.57
CA LEU A 201 33.35 -43.54 1.09
C LEU A 201 32.60 -42.85 2.24
N VAL A 202 32.44 -43.51 3.39
CA VAL A 202 31.80 -42.91 4.58
C VAL A 202 32.58 -41.69 5.08
N LYS A 203 33.92 -41.75 5.08
CA LYS A 203 34.80 -40.61 5.44
C LYS A 203 34.68 -39.45 4.44
N GLN A 204 34.55 -39.75 3.14
CA GLN A 204 34.35 -38.75 2.07
C GLN A 204 32.95 -38.09 2.14
N GLU A 205 31.90 -38.88 2.36
CA GLU A 205 30.53 -38.37 2.51
C GLU A 205 30.39 -37.52 3.79
N GLY A 206 30.96 -37.98 4.91
CA GLY A 206 31.00 -37.20 6.15
C GLY A 206 31.69 -35.84 5.99
N ALA A 207 32.80 -35.77 5.26
CA ALA A 207 33.47 -34.51 4.95
C ALA A 207 32.59 -33.60 4.08
N ALA A 208 32.01 -34.12 2.98
CA ALA A 208 31.13 -33.36 2.09
C ALA A 208 29.86 -32.84 2.80
N LEU A 209 29.30 -33.60 3.74
CA LEU A 209 28.17 -33.19 4.58
C LEU A 209 28.56 -32.05 5.54
N VAL A 210 29.76 -32.09 6.13
CA VAL A 210 30.28 -31.00 6.97
C VAL A 210 30.52 -29.74 6.13
N GLU A 211 31.15 -29.84 4.97
CA GLU A 211 31.35 -28.73 4.04
C GLU A 211 30.01 -28.11 3.63
N SER A 212 29.05 -28.92 3.16
CA SER A 212 27.69 -28.50 2.82
C SER A 212 27.00 -27.76 3.98
N ARG A 213 27.10 -28.29 5.22
CA ARG A 213 26.56 -27.65 6.42
C ARG A 213 27.23 -26.30 6.73
N THR A 214 28.55 -26.18 6.59
CA THR A 214 29.25 -24.89 6.80
C THR A 214 28.91 -23.85 5.71
N LEU A 215 28.72 -24.30 4.46
CA LEU A 215 28.24 -23.45 3.37
C LEU A 215 26.81 -22.98 3.64
N ALA A 216 25.90 -23.89 4.04
CA ALA A 216 24.52 -23.56 4.38
C ALA A 216 24.43 -22.53 5.52
N HIS A 217 25.15 -22.72 6.63
CA HIS A 217 25.23 -21.73 7.71
C HIS A 217 25.87 -20.40 7.26
N THR A 218 26.76 -20.41 6.29
CA THR A 218 27.38 -19.18 5.74
C THR A 218 26.43 -18.44 4.80
N LEU A 219 25.65 -19.15 3.99
CA LEU A 219 24.56 -18.59 3.18
C LEU A 219 23.43 -18.05 4.06
N GLN A 220 23.06 -18.75 5.15
CA GLN A 220 22.09 -18.30 6.14
C GLN A 220 22.52 -16.99 6.82
N ARG A 221 23.79 -16.86 7.20
CA ARG A 221 24.37 -15.61 7.73
C ARG A 221 24.35 -14.48 6.70
N LYS A 222 24.75 -14.75 5.45
CA LYS A 222 24.67 -13.77 4.34
C LYS A 222 23.23 -13.32 4.08
N LEU A 223 22.26 -14.24 4.11
CA LEU A 223 20.84 -13.93 3.95
C LEU A 223 20.31 -13.03 5.07
N LYS A 224 20.65 -13.31 6.34
CA LYS A 224 20.26 -12.47 7.48
C LYS A 224 20.80 -11.04 7.33
N ALA A 225 22.09 -10.89 7.02
CA ALA A 225 22.72 -9.59 6.83
C ALA A 225 22.13 -8.80 5.63
N GLN A 226 21.70 -9.48 4.56
CA GLN A 226 21.03 -8.82 3.43
C GLN A 226 19.59 -8.42 3.76
N LYS A 227 18.87 -9.18 4.61
CA LYS A 227 17.54 -8.79 5.13
C LYS A 227 17.64 -7.54 6.01
N GLU A 228 18.52 -7.55 6.99
CA GLU A 228 18.78 -6.39 7.88
C GLU A 228 19.17 -5.13 7.06
N ARG A 229 19.94 -5.32 5.98
CA ARG A 229 20.31 -4.23 5.05
C ARG A 229 19.15 -3.76 4.16
N LEU A 230 18.20 -4.64 3.83
CA LEU A 230 16.98 -4.29 3.10
C LEU A 230 16.02 -3.51 4.01
N GLU A 231 15.73 -4.04 5.19
CA GLU A 231 14.88 -3.41 6.22
C GLU A 231 15.40 -2.00 6.57
N SER A 232 16.72 -1.84 6.73
CA SER A 232 17.36 -0.52 6.93
C SER A 232 17.14 0.45 5.76
N LYS A 233 17.15 -0.03 4.50
CA LYS A 233 16.86 0.79 3.32
C LYS A 233 15.38 1.13 3.18
N GLU A 234 14.49 0.21 3.55
CA GLU A 234 13.05 0.42 3.53
C GLU A 234 12.66 1.51 4.54
N LEU A 235 13.16 1.43 5.78
CA LEU A 235 13.01 2.47 6.80
C LEU A 235 13.54 3.84 6.34
N HIS A 236 14.69 3.88 5.67
CA HIS A 236 15.22 5.13 5.09
C HIS A 236 14.34 5.67 3.96
N THR A 237 13.83 4.79 3.09
CA THR A 237 12.94 5.15 1.98
C THR A 237 11.62 5.71 2.51
N ASP A 238 11.06 5.14 3.59
CA ASP A 238 9.85 5.66 4.23
C ASP A 238 10.07 6.98 4.97
N LEU A 239 11.25 7.19 5.56
CA LEU A 239 11.62 8.49 6.11
C LEU A 239 11.69 9.56 5.00
N LEU A 240 12.28 9.24 3.84
CA LEU A 240 12.30 10.13 2.68
C LEU A 240 10.89 10.39 2.13
N ARG A 241 10.05 9.37 1.97
CA ARG A 241 8.63 9.50 1.56
C ARG A 241 7.87 10.46 2.47
N ARG A 242 8.00 10.29 3.80
CA ARG A 242 7.39 11.20 4.79
C ARG A 242 7.91 12.63 4.67
N LYS A 243 9.22 12.83 4.47
CA LYS A 243 9.78 14.18 4.32
C LYS A 243 9.40 14.85 2.99
N VAL A 244 9.23 14.08 1.90
CA VAL A 244 8.65 14.60 0.65
C VAL A 244 7.20 15.04 0.88
N ALA A 245 6.36 14.21 1.49
CA ALA A 245 4.97 14.58 1.80
C ALA A 245 4.89 15.87 2.64
N GLN A 246 5.68 15.97 3.71
CA GLN A 246 5.77 17.18 4.52
C GLN A 246 6.19 18.41 3.69
N LEU A 247 7.20 18.28 2.81
CA LEU A 247 7.66 19.39 1.97
C LEU A 247 6.63 19.80 0.91
N GLU A 248 5.80 18.87 0.42
CA GLU A 248 4.67 19.20 -0.43
C GLU A 248 3.54 19.90 0.34
N GLU A 249 3.24 19.49 1.56
CA GLU A 249 2.27 20.17 2.45
C GLU A 249 2.74 21.59 2.81
N GLU A 250 4.01 21.75 3.20
CA GLU A 250 4.63 23.07 3.40
C GLU A 250 4.58 23.93 2.13
N LYS A 251 4.73 23.33 0.94
CA LYS A 251 4.62 24.04 -0.35
C LYS A 251 3.18 24.45 -0.66
N ARG A 252 2.19 23.60 -0.40
CA ARG A 252 0.75 23.91 -0.55
C ARG A 252 0.37 25.09 0.34
N ALA A 253 0.61 24.98 1.65
CA ALA A 253 0.32 26.04 2.61
C ALA A 253 1.00 27.39 2.28
N ARG A 254 2.25 27.38 1.77
CA ARG A 254 2.92 28.60 1.29
C ARG A 254 2.30 29.20 0.03
N SER A 255 1.69 28.38 -0.83
CA SER A 255 0.94 28.82 -2.00
C SER A 255 -0.38 29.46 -1.58
N ASP A 256 -1.10 28.82 -0.66
CA ASP A 256 -2.39 29.30 -0.16
C ASP A 256 -2.22 30.66 0.56
N LEU A 257 -1.22 30.77 1.44
CA LEU A 257 -0.81 32.03 2.09
C LEU A 257 -0.30 33.11 1.11
N ALA A 258 0.07 32.75 -0.12
CA ALA A 258 0.43 33.73 -1.14
C ALA A 258 -0.83 34.31 -1.82
N VAL A 259 -1.83 33.46 -2.13
CA VAL A 259 -3.14 33.88 -2.63
C VAL A 259 -3.84 34.79 -1.62
N GLU A 260 -3.91 34.39 -0.35
CA GLU A 260 -4.51 35.20 0.72
C GLU A 260 -3.85 36.59 0.85
N ARG A 261 -2.53 36.67 0.68
CA ARG A 261 -1.80 37.95 0.70
C ARG A 261 -2.18 38.83 -0.50
N ASP A 262 -2.26 38.25 -1.69
CA ASP A 262 -2.58 39.00 -2.91
C ASP A 262 -4.04 39.49 -2.90
N ASP A 263 -4.97 38.69 -2.40
CA ASP A 263 -6.36 39.10 -2.13
C ASP A 263 -6.43 40.22 -1.07
N ALA A 264 -5.68 40.11 0.02
CA ALA A 264 -5.59 41.18 1.02
C ALA A 264 -4.98 42.48 0.44
N HIS A 265 -3.98 42.38 -0.45
CA HIS A 265 -3.43 43.52 -1.17
C HIS A 265 -4.43 44.13 -2.16
N LEU A 266 -5.26 43.32 -2.84
CA LEU A 266 -6.34 43.79 -3.71
C LEU A 266 -7.44 44.50 -2.91
N ALA A 267 -7.81 43.96 -1.75
CA ALA A 267 -8.74 44.60 -0.82
C ALA A 267 -8.18 45.94 -0.31
N THR A 268 -6.92 45.98 0.12
CA THR A 268 -6.24 47.21 0.57
C THR A 268 -6.21 48.27 -0.53
N ARG A 269 -5.81 47.91 -1.76
CA ARG A 269 -5.81 48.82 -2.93
C ARG A 269 -7.22 49.33 -3.26
N THR A 270 -8.26 48.51 -3.04
CA THR A 270 -9.65 48.89 -3.28
C THR A 270 -10.17 49.84 -2.20
N LEU A 271 -9.82 49.62 -0.93
CA LEU A 271 -10.11 50.54 0.18
C LEU A 271 -9.37 51.88 0.00
N GLN A 272 -8.08 51.84 -0.34
CA GLN A 272 -7.29 53.05 -0.62
C GLN A 272 -7.95 53.91 -1.72
N LYS A 273 -8.38 53.30 -2.83
CA LYS A 273 -9.13 54.00 -3.90
C LYS A 273 -10.47 54.59 -3.45
N LYS A 274 -11.11 54.03 -2.41
CA LYS A 274 -12.31 54.64 -1.79
C LYS A 274 -11.91 55.83 -0.92
N THR A 275 -10.88 55.70 -0.09
CA THR A 275 -10.35 56.81 0.73
C THR A 275 -9.87 57.98 -0.13
N GLU A 276 -9.19 57.72 -1.25
CA GLU A 276 -8.77 58.76 -2.21
C GLU A 276 -9.93 59.50 -2.88
N ARG A 277 -11.11 58.86 -3.03
CA ARG A 277 -12.34 59.52 -3.53
C ARG A 277 -12.98 60.36 -2.44
N LEU A 278 -13.22 59.76 -1.27
CA LEU A 278 -13.78 60.45 -0.10
C LEU A 278 -12.94 61.66 0.33
N GLN A 279 -11.61 61.59 0.19
CA GLN A 279 -10.72 62.72 0.45
C GLN A 279 -10.93 63.86 -0.55
N LYS A 280 -11.07 63.56 -1.85
CA LYS A 280 -11.37 64.58 -2.89
C LYS A 280 -12.76 65.20 -2.70
N GLU A 281 -13.75 64.39 -2.33
CA GLU A 281 -15.10 64.86 -1.99
C GLU A 281 -15.06 65.78 -0.75
N LEU A 282 -14.39 65.36 0.32
CA LEU A 282 -14.17 66.17 1.54
C LEU A 282 -13.45 67.49 1.23
N ASP A 283 -12.41 67.47 0.40
CA ASP A 283 -11.67 68.67 0.04
C ASP A 283 -12.49 69.60 -0.87
N SER A 284 -13.31 69.07 -1.79
CA SER A 284 -14.23 69.92 -2.58
C SER A 284 -15.29 70.60 -1.69
N LEU A 285 -15.82 69.87 -0.69
CA LEU A 285 -16.75 70.42 0.31
C LEU A 285 -16.06 71.45 1.21
N ARG A 286 -14.78 71.28 1.56
CA ARG A 286 -13.97 72.29 2.28
C ARG A 286 -13.78 73.56 1.46
N HIS A 287 -13.50 73.45 0.15
CA HIS A 287 -13.39 74.61 -0.73
C HIS A 287 -14.72 75.36 -0.81
N SER A 288 -15.83 74.67 -1.06
CA SER A 288 -17.17 75.28 -1.08
C SER A 288 -17.54 75.91 0.28
N ASN A 289 -17.19 75.27 1.40
CA ASN A 289 -17.42 75.84 2.73
C ASN A 289 -16.57 77.10 3.00
N MET A 290 -15.35 77.16 2.45
CA MET A 290 -14.47 78.33 2.54
C MET A 290 -14.97 79.47 1.63
N GLU A 291 -15.47 79.15 0.43
CA GLU A 291 -16.12 80.10 -0.47
C GLU A 291 -17.40 80.69 0.15
N LEU A 292 -18.28 79.86 0.70
CA LEU A 292 -19.47 80.31 1.43
C LEU A 292 -19.12 81.18 2.66
N LYS A 293 -18.00 80.91 3.34
CA LYS A 293 -17.49 81.77 4.42
C LYS A 293 -16.98 83.12 3.91
N ALA A 294 -16.34 83.16 2.74
CA ALA A 294 -15.94 84.41 2.10
C ALA A 294 -17.17 85.23 1.66
N GLN A 295 -18.11 84.61 0.95
CA GLN A 295 -19.39 85.23 0.56
C GLN A 295 -20.18 85.75 1.77
N LEU A 296 -20.16 85.02 2.90
CA LEU A 296 -20.77 85.45 4.16
C LEU A 296 -20.04 86.65 4.77
N ALA A 297 -18.71 86.66 4.76
CA ALA A 297 -17.91 87.80 5.21
C ALA A 297 -18.14 89.06 4.35
N ASP A 298 -18.20 88.91 3.02
CA ASP A 298 -18.55 89.98 2.08
C ASP A 298 -19.97 90.50 2.34
N THR A 299 -20.93 89.60 2.59
CA THR A 299 -22.31 89.95 2.96
C THR A 299 -22.36 90.70 4.30
N HIS A 300 -21.53 90.32 5.28
CA HIS A 300 -21.37 91.09 6.53
C HIS A 300 -20.75 92.47 6.27
N GLY A 301 -19.75 92.59 5.40
CA GLY A 301 -19.15 93.87 4.99
C GLY A 301 -20.14 94.79 4.28
N LEU A 302 -20.97 94.24 3.39
CA LEU A 302 -22.08 94.95 2.75
C LEU A 302 -23.14 95.37 3.77
N LYS A 303 -23.47 94.52 4.75
CA LYS A 303 -24.41 94.87 5.84
C LYS A 303 -23.87 96.01 6.72
N ILE A 304 -22.57 96.02 7.02
CA ILE A 304 -21.92 97.13 7.75
C ILE A 304 -22.05 98.43 6.94
N LYS A 305 -21.66 98.43 5.66
CA LYS A 305 -21.82 99.60 4.77
C LYS A 305 -23.27 100.08 4.66
N PHE A 306 -24.23 99.16 4.60
CA PHE A 306 -25.66 99.50 4.60
C PHE A 306 -26.11 100.13 5.94
N MET A 307 -25.59 99.65 7.08
CA MET A 307 -25.86 100.27 8.38
C MET A 307 -25.21 101.65 8.52
N GLU A 308 -23.97 101.83 8.05
CA GLU A 308 -23.28 103.13 7.99
C GLU A 308 -24.05 104.13 7.11
N GLN A 309 -24.49 103.71 5.92
CA GLN A 309 -25.36 104.51 5.05
C GLN A 309 -26.69 104.84 5.71
N THR A 310 -27.33 103.87 6.37
CA THR A 310 -28.59 104.08 7.10
C THR A 310 -28.42 105.07 8.24
N GLN A 311 -27.33 104.99 9.02
CA GLN A 311 -27.00 105.98 10.05
C GLN A 311 -26.73 107.36 9.44
N THR A 312 -25.99 107.43 8.33
CA THR A 312 -25.74 108.69 7.63
C THR A 312 -27.07 109.32 7.16
N ILE A 313 -28.01 108.52 6.67
CA ILE A 313 -29.35 108.95 6.27
C ILE A 313 -30.19 109.41 7.48
N THR A 314 -30.13 108.74 8.63
CA THR A 314 -30.88 109.18 9.82
C THR A 314 -30.28 110.44 10.45
N GLU A 315 -28.96 110.60 10.42
CA GLU A 315 -28.27 111.84 10.83
C GLU A 315 -28.59 112.98 9.87
N GLN A 316 -28.55 112.77 8.55
CA GLN A 316 -29.00 113.75 7.56
C GLN A 316 -30.48 114.11 7.73
N SER A 317 -31.35 113.13 7.99
CA SER A 317 -32.78 113.35 8.25
C SER A 317 -33.03 114.15 9.53
N LYS A 318 -32.26 113.88 10.59
CA LYS A 318 -32.28 114.65 11.83
C LYS A 318 -31.80 116.09 11.58
N ASN A 319 -30.70 116.26 10.86
CA ASN A 319 -30.14 117.58 10.53
C ASN A 319 -31.09 118.39 9.64
N LEU A 320 -31.79 117.75 8.69
CA LEU A 320 -32.89 118.36 7.92
C LEU A 320 -34.04 118.79 8.84
N GLY A 321 -34.46 117.94 9.79
CA GLY A 321 -35.50 118.28 10.77
C GLY A 321 -35.10 119.39 11.75
N GLU A 322 -33.81 119.55 12.06
CA GLU A 322 -33.28 120.67 12.84
C GLU A 322 -33.15 121.95 11.99
N LEU A 323 -32.76 121.83 10.71
CA LEU A 323 -32.73 122.91 9.73
C LEU A 323 -34.15 123.44 9.45
N GLU A 324 -35.15 122.56 9.34
CA GLU A 324 -36.55 122.94 9.14
C GLU A 324 -37.13 123.64 10.38
N LYS A 325 -36.82 123.17 11.61
CA LYS A 325 -37.10 123.93 12.83
C LYS A 325 -36.36 125.27 12.87
N GLY A 326 -35.15 125.34 12.30
CA GLY A 326 -34.38 126.58 12.14
C GLY A 326 -35.06 127.56 11.19
N LYS A 327 -35.49 127.08 10.01
CA LYS A 327 -36.29 127.80 9.02
C LYS A 327 -37.60 128.30 9.62
N GLU A 328 -38.37 127.45 10.29
CA GLU A 328 -39.65 127.83 10.91
C GLU A 328 -39.46 128.94 11.98
N ARG A 329 -38.37 128.88 12.76
CA ARG A 329 -37.98 129.96 13.70
C ARG A 329 -37.55 131.23 12.97
N ALA A 330 -36.85 131.13 11.83
CA ALA A 330 -36.44 132.26 11.02
C ALA A 330 -37.65 132.93 10.34
N GLU A 331 -38.59 132.15 9.81
CA GLU A 331 -39.86 132.61 9.25
C GLU A 331 -40.71 133.32 10.31
N LYS A 332 -40.84 132.75 11.52
CA LYS A 332 -41.53 133.39 12.66
C LYS A 332 -40.87 134.71 13.11
N ARG A 333 -39.54 134.84 12.99
CA ARG A 333 -38.83 136.11 13.22
C ARG A 333 -39.03 137.10 12.07
N LEU A 334 -39.02 136.63 10.83
CA LEU A 334 -39.21 137.45 9.63
C LEU A 334 -40.63 138.04 9.57
N THR A 335 -41.65 137.28 9.94
CA THR A 335 -43.04 137.80 10.02
C THR A 335 -43.20 138.83 11.14
N ALA A 336 -42.59 138.62 12.31
CA ALA A 336 -42.58 139.61 13.39
C ALA A 336 -41.82 140.90 13.02
N ALA A 337 -40.65 140.79 12.38
CA ALA A 337 -39.91 141.94 11.88
C ALA A 337 -40.67 142.69 10.77
N LYS A 338 -41.42 141.96 9.92
CA LYS A 338 -42.27 142.54 8.87
C LYS A 338 -43.43 143.36 9.44
N THR A 339 -44.12 142.88 10.48
CA THR A 339 -45.20 143.67 11.12
C THR A 339 -44.65 144.86 11.90
N GLU A 340 -43.51 144.72 12.57
CA GLU A 340 -42.80 145.85 13.19
C GLU A 340 -42.39 146.92 12.16
N PHE A 341 -41.89 146.50 10.99
CA PHE A 341 -41.56 147.42 9.90
C PHE A 341 -42.81 148.12 9.32
N GLN A 342 -43.91 147.38 9.10
CA GLN A 342 -45.17 147.96 8.60
C GLN A 342 -45.73 149.03 9.54
N THR A 343 -45.70 148.81 10.86
CA THR A 343 -46.14 149.82 11.84
C THR A 343 -45.24 151.08 11.87
N LYS A 344 -43.92 150.93 11.68
CA LYS A 344 -42.99 152.06 11.53
C LYS A 344 -43.26 152.87 10.26
N VAL A 345 -43.48 152.20 9.12
CA VAL A 345 -43.83 152.87 7.84
C VAL A 345 -45.14 153.63 7.96
N HIS A 346 -46.16 153.05 8.60
CA HIS A 346 -47.47 153.71 8.74
C HIS A 346 -47.40 154.99 9.60
N ARG A 347 -46.54 155.03 10.63
CA ARG A 347 -46.25 156.23 11.41
C ARG A 347 -45.63 157.34 10.55
N ALA A 348 -44.56 157.02 9.81
CA ALA A 348 -43.84 157.98 8.99
C ALA A 348 -44.73 158.69 7.93
N ILE A 349 -45.73 157.99 7.39
CA ILE A 349 -46.71 158.57 6.44
C ILE A 349 -47.60 159.64 7.12
N VAL A 350 -48.02 159.41 8.36
CA VAL A 350 -48.82 160.39 9.12
C VAL A 350 -47.99 161.63 9.46
N ASP A 351 -46.76 161.42 9.92
CA ASP A 351 -45.83 162.51 10.27
C ASP A 351 -45.49 163.37 9.03
N GLN A 352 -45.27 162.73 7.88
CA GLN A 352 -45.03 163.42 6.60
C GLN A 352 -46.22 164.29 6.17
N HIS A 353 -47.46 163.80 6.33
CA HIS A 353 -48.65 164.54 5.93
C HIS A 353 -48.87 165.80 6.79
N GLN A 354 -48.60 165.74 8.10
CA GLN A 354 -48.68 166.92 8.98
C GLN A 354 -47.67 168.01 8.61
N ALA A 355 -46.44 167.63 8.24
CA ALA A 355 -45.43 168.58 7.76
C ALA A 355 -45.83 169.28 6.45
N GLN A 356 -46.59 168.60 5.59
CA GLN A 356 -47.05 169.13 4.31
C GLN A 356 -48.09 170.24 4.47
N VAL A 357 -49.05 170.09 5.40
CA VAL A 357 -50.08 171.09 5.69
C VAL A 357 -49.47 172.41 6.21
N LEU A 358 -48.46 172.33 7.07
CA LEU A 358 -47.72 173.51 7.57
C LEU A 358 -47.00 174.27 6.44
N LEU A 359 -46.47 173.56 5.44
CA LEU A 359 -45.76 174.15 4.32
C LEU A 359 -46.70 174.94 3.40
N GLU A 360 -47.91 174.42 3.16
CA GLU A 360 -48.92 175.08 2.33
C GLU A 360 -49.39 176.42 2.95
N SER A 361 -49.54 176.47 4.28
CA SER A 361 -49.85 177.70 5.02
C SER A 361 -48.82 178.81 4.75
N HIS A 362 -47.53 178.56 5.04
CA HIS A 362 -46.45 179.52 4.76
C HIS A 362 -46.34 179.90 3.27
N SER A 363 -46.72 179.00 2.35
CA SER A 363 -46.71 179.29 0.90
C SER A 363 -47.74 180.36 0.47
N SER A 364 -48.81 180.54 1.25
CA SER A 364 -49.87 181.51 0.96
C SER A 364 -49.49 182.93 1.40
N GLU A 365 -48.85 183.08 2.56
CA GLU A 365 -48.36 184.35 3.09
C GLU A 365 -47.22 184.92 2.24
N LEU A 366 -46.32 184.07 1.75
CA LEU A 366 -45.27 184.46 0.78
C LEU A 366 -45.83 184.93 -0.57
N ARG A 367 -47.08 184.58 -0.90
CA ARG A 367 -47.74 184.97 -2.16
C ARG A 367 -48.31 186.39 -2.08
N THR A 368 -49.00 186.71 -0.97
CA THR A 368 -49.53 188.07 -0.74
C THR A 368 -48.42 189.09 -0.59
N LEU A 369 -47.35 188.76 0.14
CA LEU A 369 -46.21 189.68 0.36
C LEU A 369 -45.45 190.04 -0.92
N ARG A 370 -45.46 189.17 -1.94
CA ARG A 370 -44.85 189.44 -3.25
C ARG A 370 -45.65 190.42 -4.10
N GLN A 371 -46.97 190.47 -3.93
CA GLN A 371 -47.84 191.23 -4.84
C GLN A 371 -47.76 192.74 -4.59
N THR A 372 -47.65 193.17 -3.32
CA THR A 372 -47.49 194.58 -2.96
C THR A 372 -46.18 195.21 -3.47
N VAL A 373 -45.09 194.43 -3.48
CA VAL A 373 -43.78 194.87 -4.01
C VAL A 373 -43.83 195.12 -5.52
N ALA A 374 -44.61 194.32 -6.26
CA ALA A 374 -44.76 194.46 -7.71
C ALA A 374 -45.49 195.75 -8.13
N GLU A 375 -46.39 196.26 -7.29
CA GLU A 375 -47.16 197.49 -7.55
C GLU A 375 -46.33 198.75 -7.32
N LEU A 376 -45.55 198.81 -6.23
CA LEU A 376 -44.56 199.88 -6.00
C LEU A 376 -43.53 199.97 -7.14
N SER A 377 -43.11 198.81 -7.67
CA SER A 377 -42.17 198.72 -8.79
C SER A 377 -42.71 199.29 -10.12
N LYS A 378 -44.02 199.61 -10.21
CA LYS A 378 -44.70 200.03 -11.44
C LYS A 378 -44.81 201.55 -11.57
N THR A 379 -44.97 202.27 -10.47
CA THR A 379 -45.17 203.74 -10.45
C THR A 379 -43.88 204.49 -10.81
N GLU A 380 -42.75 204.09 -10.25
CA GLU A 380 -41.39 204.60 -10.55
C GLU A 380 -41.12 204.67 -12.06
N ARG A 381 -41.47 203.59 -12.76
CA ARG A 381 -41.20 203.40 -14.20
C ARG A 381 -41.99 204.35 -15.10
N GLN A 382 -43.13 204.88 -14.64
CA GLN A 382 -43.96 205.79 -15.43
C GLN A 382 -43.42 207.23 -15.37
N LEU A 383 -42.95 207.68 -14.20
CA LEU A 383 -42.29 208.98 -14.03
C LEU A 383 -40.99 209.08 -14.85
N ALA A 384 -40.18 208.02 -14.87
CA ALA A 384 -38.96 207.96 -15.67
C ALA A 384 -39.22 208.16 -17.18
N ASN A 385 -40.25 207.49 -17.72
CA ASN A 385 -40.61 207.60 -19.14
C ASN A 385 -41.13 208.99 -19.52
N PHE A 386 -41.93 209.63 -18.66
CA PHE A 386 -42.44 210.98 -18.91
C PHE A 386 -41.32 212.01 -19.04
N ARG A 387 -40.32 211.96 -18.15
CA ARG A 387 -39.16 212.87 -18.18
C ARG A 387 -38.35 212.76 -19.48
N LYS A 388 -38.23 211.55 -20.04
CA LYS A 388 -37.53 211.32 -21.30
C LYS A 388 -38.20 212.03 -22.49
N VAL A 389 -39.50 211.83 -22.67
CA VAL A 389 -40.23 212.33 -23.85
C VAL A 389 -40.26 213.87 -23.90
N VAL A 390 -40.38 214.54 -22.75
CA VAL A 390 -40.32 216.01 -22.68
C VAL A 390 -38.94 216.54 -23.07
N SER A 391 -37.87 215.81 -22.74
CA SER A 391 -36.49 216.20 -23.09
C SER A 391 -36.24 216.09 -24.61
N GLU A 392 -36.71 215.00 -25.23
CA GLU A 392 -36.62 214.77 -26.68
C GLU A 392 -37.37 215.85 -27.50
N LEU A 393 -38.52 216.33 -27.03
CA LEU A 393 -39.33 217.33 -27.75
C LEU A 393 -38.76 218.76 -27.74
N LEU A 394 -37.79 219.06 -26.88
CA LEU A 394 -37.22 220.41 -26.71
C LEU A 394 -35.85 220.59 -27.38
N GLY A 395 -35.38 219.60 -28.13
CA GLY A 395 -34.10 219.67 -28.87
C GLY A 395 -32.85 219.68 -27.98
N LEU A 396 -32.99 219.30 -26.71
CA LEU A 396 -31.91 219.20 -25.74
C LEU A 396 -31.22 217.83 -25.88
N ASP A 397 -29.88 217.79 -25.95
CA ASP A 397 -29.14 216.55 -26.22
C ASP A 397 -29.35 215.52 -25.11
N VAL A 398 -29.87 214.36 -25.50
CA VAL A 398 -30.34 213.28 -24.62
C VAL A 398 -29.17 212.46 -24.05
N CYS A 399 -27.93 212.69 -24.51
CA CYS A 399 -26.76 211.90 -24.13
C CYS A 399 -26.13 212.28 -22.77
N THR A 400 -26.53 213.39 -22.13
CA THR A 400 -26.07 213.76 -20.78
C THR A 400 -27.24 214.05 -19.84
N LEU A 401 -27.46 213.17 -18.86
CA LEU A 401 -28.54 213.24 -17.86
C LEU A 401 -28.29 214.30 -16.76
N ALA A 402 -27.80 215.47 -17.16
CA ALA A 402 -27.44 216.60 -16.31
C ALA A 402 -28.00 217.94 -16.84
N VAL A 403 -28.96 217.91 -17.78
CA VAL A 403 -29.78 219.08 -18.13
C VAL A 403 -30.67 219.40 -16.91
N PRO A 404 -30.52 220.56 -16.25
CA PRO A 404 -31.33 220.90 -15.09
C PRO A 404 -32.77 221.20 -15.52
N ASP A 405 -33.75 220.89 -14.67
CA ASP A 405 -35.16 221.06 -15.03
C ASP A 405 -35.54 222.54 -15.33
N TYR A 406 -34.75 223.52 -14.85
CA TYR A 406 -34.93 224.93 -15.19
C TYR A 406 -34.57 225.27 -16.65
N GLU A 407 -33.70 224.52 -17.34
CA GLU A 407 -33.36 224.79 -18.75
C GLU A 407 -34.41 224.24 -19.71
N ILE A 408 -35.04 223.13 -19.34
CA ILE A 408 -36.26 222.60 -19.96
C ILE A 408 -37.37 223.65 -19.86
N ILE A 409 -37.60 224.20 -18.66
CA ILE A 409 -38.59 225.27 -18.42
C ILE A 409 -38.25 226.55 -19.21
N LYS A 410 -36.99 227.00 -19.23
CA LYS A 410 -36.59 228.24 -19.90
C LYS A 410 -36.73 228.19 -21.42
N HIS A 411 -36.57 227.03 -22.05
CA HIS A 411 -36.86 226.84 -23.47
C HIS A 411 -38.37 226.80 -23.75
N LEU A 412 -39.17 226.18 -22.87
CA LEU A 412 -40.63 226.26 -22.92
C LEU A 412 -41.13 227.71 -22.80
N GLU A 413 -40.56 228.52 -21.89
CA GLU A 413 -40.91 229.94 -21.71
C GLU A 413 -40.62 230.80 -22.95
N CYS A 414 -39.58 230.48 -23.73
CA CYS A 414 -39.27 231.17 -24.98
C CYS A 414 -40.15 230.72 -26.16
N LEU A 415 -40.65 229.48 -26.14
CA LEU A 415 -41.54 228.93 -27.18
C LEU A 415 -43.03 229.21 -26.92
N LEU A 416 -43.41 229.60 -25.69
CA LEU A 416 -44.80 229.78 -25.26
C LEU A 416 -45.09 231.21 -24.73
N HIS A 417 -44.70 232.21 -25.51
CA HIS A 417 -45.62 233.33 -25.76
C HIS A 417 -46.40 233.02 -27.05
N PRO A 418 -47.75 233.14 -27.11
CA PRO A 418 -48.68 233.70 -26.12
C PRO A 418 -49.67 232.67 -25.52
N TYR A 419 -50.49 233.13 -24.56
CA TYR A 419 -51.56 232.39 -23.84
C TYR A 419 -51.06 231.32 -22.84
N HIS A 420 -51.33 231.45 -21.53
CA HIS A 420 -52.57 231.09 -20.82
C HIS A 420 -52.87 229.57 -20.82
N HIS A 421 -53.36 228.93 -19.74
CA HIS A 421 -53.49 229.29 -18.31
C HIS A 421 -53.97 228.01 -17.55
N TYR A 422 -54.03 228.06 -16.21
CA TYR A 422 -54.99 227.31 -15.35
C TYR A 422 -55.02 225.75 -15.24
N TYR A 423 -54.70 225.27 -14.03
CA TYR A 423 -55.54 224.38 -13.17
C TYR A 423 -55.91 222.93 -13.70
N PRO A 424 -56.95 222.17 -13.26
CA PRO A 424 -56.85 221.23 -12.10
C PRO A 424 -57.69 219.88 -12.14
N HIS A 425 -57.87 219.23 -10.96
CA HIS A 425 -59.02 218.35 -10.53
C HIS A 425 -59.12 216.89 -11.11
N HIS A 426 -59.93 215.88 -10.66
CA HIS A 426 -60.81 215.61 -9.47
C HIS A 426 -61.23 214.08 -9.35
N HIS A 427 -61.73 213.64 -8.16
CA HIS A 427 -62.83 212.64 -7.87
C HIS A 427 -62.84 211.12 -8.28
N SER A 428 -63.78 210.38 -7.62
CA SER A 428 -64.64 209.22 -8.08
C SER A 428 -64.20 207.74 -7.84
N SER A 429 -65.07 206.71 -7.65
CA SER A 429 -66.30 206.53 -6.81
C SER A 429 -66.81 205.04 -6.70
N ASP A 430 -67.76 204.77 -5.78
CA ASP A 430 -68.89 203.78 -5.72
C ASP A 430 -68.80 202.23 -5.95
N ALA A 431 -69.26 201.48 -4.90
CA ALA A 431 -70.34 200.46 -4.87
C ALA A 431 -70.32 199.16 -5.78
N PRO A 432 -71.41 198.32 -5.85
CA PRO A 432 -71.59 197.16 -4.94
C PRO A 432 -71.89 195.79 -5.60
N CYS A 433 -71.94 194.69 -4.81
CA CYS A 433 -72.35 193.32 -5.25
C CYS A 433 -73.11 192.53 -4.14
N VAL A 434 -73.75 191.38 -4.44
CA VAL A 434 -74.97 190.91 -3.71
C VAL A 434 -75.24 189.37 -3.68
N TYR A 435 -75.63 188.86 -2.50
CA TYR A 435 -76.52 187.70 -2.14
C TYR A 435 -76.06 186.19 -2.12
N PRO A 436 -76.76 185.31 -1.33
CA PRO A 436 -76.51 183.86 -1.15
C PRO A 436 -77.59 182.98 -1.89
N PRO A 437 -78.33 181.91 -1.42
CA PRO A 437 -78.73 181.40 -0.05
C PRO A 437 -78.73 179.85 0.22
N GLN A 438 -79.11 179.44 1.46
CA GLN A 438 -79.74 178.16 1.91
C GLN A 438 -78.97 176.80 1.76
N GLN A 439 -79.18 175.69 2.51
CA GLN A 439 -80.27 175.02 3.31
C GLN A 439 -81.11 173.94 2.59
N HIS A 440 -81.63 172.95 3.36
CA HIS A 440 -82.28 171.66 3.00
C HIS A 440 -81.28 170.55 2.56
N HIS A 441 -81.30 169.30 3.07
CA HIS A 441 -82.36 168.24 3.06
C HIS A 441 -82.53 167.63 1.64
N GLN A 442 -82.82 166.34 1.42
CA GLN A 442 -83.76 165.48 2.16
C GLN A 442 -83.66 163.99 1.72
N GLU A 443 -84.06 163.02 2.57
CA GLU A 443 -84.60 161.66 2.23
C GLU A 443 -83.70 160.63 1.43
N ASP A 444 -83.85 159.29 1.51
CA ASP A 444 -84.66 158.45 2.42
C ASP A 444 -84.19 156.97 2.61
N LEU A 445 -84.93 156.24 3.47
CA LEU A 445 -85.38 154.81 3.48
C LEU A 445 -84.96 153.86 2.31
N THR A 446 -84.89 152.51 2.41
CA THR A 446 -85.34 151.54 3.44
C THR A 446 -84.75 150.12 3.25
N ALA A 447 -84.74 149.33 4.35
CA ALA A 447 -85.03 147.88 4.43
C ALA A 447 -84.20 146.87 3.59
N GLY A 448 -84.38 145.57 3.88
CA GLY A 448 -83.81 144.48 3.08
C GLY A 448 -82.97 143.47 3.87
N SER A 449 -83.67 142.47 4.39
CA SER A 449 -83.31 141.05 4.56
C SER A 449 -81.96 140.59 3.97
N ALA A 450 -81.07 139.90 4.70
CA ALA A 450 -81.21 138.62 5.43
C ALA A 450 -81.17 137.37 4.53
N THR A 451 -80.68 136.25 5.09
CA THR A 451 -80.74 134.86 4.55
C THR A 451 -79.95 134.58 3.24
N VAL A 452 -79.39 133.39 2.97
CA VAL A 452 -78.96 132.23 3.79
C VAL A 452 -78.00 131.34 2.94
N GLU A 453 -77.57 130.20 3.47
CA GLU A 453 -77.19 128.97 2.72
C GLU A 453 -75.80 128.77 2.07
N ASN A 454 -75.46 127.47 2.02
CA ASN A 454 -74.54 126.75 1.13
C ASN A 454 -73.02 127.06 1.26
N ASP A 455 -72.12 126.15 1.70
CA ASP A 455 -72.04 124.68 1.54
C ASP A 455 -71.85 124.25 0.06
N PRO A 456 -71.16 123.13 -0.27
CA PRO A 456 -70.17 122.36 0.48
C PRO A 456 -68.89 122.08 -0.37
N ILE A 457 -68.79 120.88 -0.94
CA ILE A 457 -67.75 120.35 -1.85
C ILE A 457 -66.36 120.28 -1.16
N THR A 458 -66.12 119.25 -0.32
CA THR A 458 -65.54 117.92 -0.66
C THR A 458 -64.11 117.99 -1.21
N GLY A 459 -63.18 117.07 -0.95
CA GLY A 459 -63.20 115.67 -0.49
C GLY A 459 -61.86 115.05 -0.96
N LEU A 460 -61.44 113.83 -0.65
CA LEU A 460 -62.01 112.69 0.06
C LEU A 460 -60.95 112.25 1.11
N LYS A 461 -61.21 111.65 2.28
CA LYS A 461 -62.26 110.76 2.81
C LYS A 461 -62.29 109.33 2.23
N ALA A 462 -61.50 108.45 2.88
CA ALA A 462 -61.78 107.01 3.07
C ALA A 462 -61.69 106.11 1.79
N LEU A 463 -61.53 104.79 1.86
CA LEU A 463 -61.90 103.80 2.89
C LEU A 463 -60.77 102.80 3.27
N PRO A 464 -60.95 102.03 4.36
CA PRO A 464 -60.14 100.86 4.70
C PRO A 464 -60.75 99.55 4.15
N SER A 465 -60.00 98.45 4.20
CA SER A 465 -60.48 97.17 4.75
C SER A 465 -59.34 96.13 4.88
N PRO A 466 -59.42 95.21 5.86
CA PRO A 466 -58.66 93.96 5.84
C PRO A 466 -59.40 92.89 5.02
N SER A 467 -58.73 91.78 4.71
CA SER A 467 -59.39 90.50 4.40
C SER A 467 -58.50 89.32 4.77
N GLU A 468 -59.13 88.26 5.26
CA GLU A 468 -58.50 87.07 5.82
C GLU A 468 -58.33 85.99 4.74
N ALA A 469 -57.18 85.32 4.74
CA ALA A 469 -56.97 83.92 4.33
C ALA A 469 -55.61 83.49 4.90
N SER A 470 -55.49 82.63 5.91
CA SER A 470 -55.97 81.24 6.06
C SER A 470 -55.12 80.22 5.30
N LEU A 471 -54.39 79.41 6.09
CA LEU A 471 -53.58 78.22 5.74
C LEU A 471 -52.25 78.49 5.00
#